data_AF-A0A1F3VBF1-F1
#
_entry.id   AF-A0A1F3VBF1-F1
#
_cell.length_a   1.000
_cell.length_b   1.000
_cell.length_c   1.000
_cell.angle_alpha   90.00
_cell.angle_beta   90.00
_cell.angle_gamma   90.00
#
_symmetry.space_group_name_H-M   'P 1'
#
loop_
_entity.id
_entity.type
_entity.pdbx_description
1 polymer ?
#
loop_
_entity_poly.entity_id
_entity_poly.type
_entity_poly.pdbx_seq_one_letter_code
_entity_poly.pdbx_strand_id
1 'polypeptide(L)'
;MKTHLFLLLLLILSGNLLAQPSEGGKEIGNGGDVVVCKNDDGSIKSIELLDFFEARTLKKLNYNLGPNNLSVENKIMIALKRLEHFSSERAKLYREQADILLNDENETSFVANTTLTDIPDSLHLALPNGCDIEQIAIQNNPIFSDDPRYVINQDLWNRLDNNNKAGLVLHEIIYREAIKNGHTNSIRTRRFNALLSSDKIENYNTAQLIELLANMDMFPLGIFTFKGSNYYFEALIHQEISFYSNGQLKCSGRIGDQSSIIFKNKEIKIYSPKFTNLGECPGPSFYQSGNLEAVRTNTPVMEAIPYKNETNHVLVAGSLKYTDSNDGHLEYGDLYQNTTLNFETFKLNIYATGKHIVFWPNGMIKTLSGYLNSDALIPLGNNSSISFPAKSGNLNFYSNGIPRLASLSDITNVVVQDKNIPVISLIEFYENGIPRFLRLAKNAKLKNANGDTIIYKKHTYLTLNENGLVIKAAPL
;
A
#
# COMPACT_ATOMS: atom_id res chain seq x y z
N MET A 1 44.65 -52.55 -13.37
CA MET A 1 44.37 -51.31 -12.61
C MET A 1 43.40 -50.43 -13.40
N LYS A 2 42.08 -50.61 -13.24
CA LYS A 2 41.00 -49.70 -13.69
C LYS A 2 39.65 -50.45 -13.56
N THR A 3 39.16 -50.64 -12.33
CA THR A 3 37.76 -51.08 -12.10
C THR A 3 37.28 -51.02 -10.65
N HIS A 4 38.15 -50.74 -9.67
CA HIS A 4 37.73 -50.68 -8.24
C HIS A 4 37.60 -49.27 -7.65
N LEU A 5 37.85 -48.21 -8.43
CA LEU A 5 37.78 -46.83 -7.92
C LEU A 5 36.41 -46.16 -8.15
N PHE A 6 35.49 -46.78 -8.90
CA PHE A 6 34.20 -46.18 -9.20
C PHE A 6 33.05 -46.63 -8.26
N LEU A 7 33.22 -47.73 -7.54
CA LEU A 7 32.19 -48.21 -6.58
C LEU A 7 32.30 -47.57 -5.19
N LEU A 8 33.47 -47.02 -4.82
CA LEU A 8 33.64 -46.38 -3.50
C LEU A 8 33.14 -44.93 -3.48
N LEU A 9 32.96 -44.29 -4.65
CA LEU A 9 32.45 -42.92 -4.74
C LEU A 9 30.92 -42.84 -4.74
N LEU A 10 30.22 -43.95 -5.05
CA LEU A 10 28.75 -44.00 -5.03
C LEU A 10 28.15 -44.32 -3.64
N LEU A 11 28.96 -44.83 -2.71
CA LEU A 11 28.54 -45.15 -1.33
C LEU A 11 28.74 -43.99 -0.33
N ILE A 12 29.43 -42.92 -0.74
CA ILE A 12 29.61 -41.71 0.08
C ILE A 12 28.52 -40.66 -0.24
N LEU A 13 27.74 -40.86 -1.31
CA LEU A 13 26.62 -39.96 -1.68
C LEU A 13 25.26 -40.35 -1.08
N SER A 14 25.17 -41.46 -0.34
CA SER A 14 23.94 -41.93 0.33
C SER A 14 23.89 -41.68 1.84
N GLY A 15 24.92 -41.07 2.43
CA GLY A 15 25.10 -41.00 3.89
C GLY A 15 24.79 -39.67 4.60
N ASN A 16 24.40 -38.61 3.89
CA ASN A 16 24.11 -37.30 4.51
C ASN A 16 22.70 -36.79 4.22
N LEU A 17 21.71 -37.69 4.16
CA LEU A 17 20.38 -37.31 4.63
C LEU A 17 20.47 -37.26 6.15
N LEU A 18 20.93 -36.11 6.65
CA LEU A 18 20.59 -35.67 7.99
C LEU A 18 19.06 -35.69 8.02
N ALA A 19 18.49 -36.76 8.54
CA ALA A 19 17.16 -36.73 9.10
C ALA A 19 17.23 -35.62 10.15
N GLN A 20 16.79 -34.41 9.76
CA GLN A 20 16.39 -33.46 10.77
C GLN A 20 15.38 -34.22 11.62
N PRO A 21 15.55 -34.25 12.96
CA PRO A 21 14.44 -34.69 13.79
C PRO A 21 13.25 -33.88 13.30
N SER A 22 12.22 -34.54 12.78
CA SER A 22 10.91 -33.91 12.80
C SER A 22 10.71 -33.66 14.28
N GLU A 23 10.83 -32.40 14.71
CA GLU A 23 10.27 -31.97 15.98
C GLU A 23 8.80 -32.35 15.89
N GLY A 24 8.48 -33.57 16.35
CA GLY A 24 7.11 -34.01 16.54
C GLY A 24 6.51 -32.95 17.42
N GLY A 25 5.53 -32.22 16.87
CA GLY A 25 5.03 -30.94 17.36
C GLY A 25 4.82 -30.95 18.86
N LYS A 26 5.85 -30.51 19.60
CA LYS A 26 5.67 -30.12 20.99
C LYS A 26 5.16 -28.69 20.90
N GLU A 27 3.85 -28.61 20.67
CA GLU A 27 3.15 -27.36 20.47
C GLU A 27 3.46 -26.41 21.63
N ILE A 28 3.84 -25.19 21.26
CA ILE A 28 4.12 -24.10 22.17
C ILE A 28 2.77 -23.67 22.76
N GLY A 29 2.35 -24.30 23.87
CA GLY A 29 1.11 -23.98 24.58
C GLY A 29 1.18 -22.72 25.42
N ASN A 30 1.96 -21.70 25.04
CA ASN A 30 2.09 -20.48 25.82
C ASN A 30 0.70 -19.80 25.98
N GLY A 31 0.41 -19.22 27.14
CA GLY A 31 -0.85 -18.49 27.37
C GLY A 31 -0.72 -17.52 28.55
N GLY A 32 -1.84 -17.01 29.04
CA GLY A 32 -1.85 -16.00 30.08
C GLY A 32 -1.43 -16.48 31.47
N ASP A 33 -0.78 -15.57 32.20
CA ASP A 33 -0.27 -15.73 33.56
C ASP A 33 -0.91 -14.76 34.54
N VAL A 34 -0.97 -15.18 35.81
CA VAL A 34 -1.38 -14.33 36.94
C VAL A 34 -0.30 -14.32 38.02
N VAL A 35 -0.18 -13.18 38.70
CA VAL A 35 0.56 -13.06 39.95
C VAL A 35 -0.37 -13.40 41.10
N VAL A 36 -0.08 -14.50 41.79
CA VAL A 36 -0.87 -15.00 42.93
C VAL A 36 -0.07 -14.78 44.21
N CYS A 37 -0.57 -13.91 45.10
CA CYS A 37 0.02 -13.73 46.42
C CYS A 37 -0.79 -14.52 47.44
N LYS A 38 -0.11 -15.30 48.28
CA LYS A 38 -0.76 -16.18 49.28
C LYS A 38 -0.56 -15.63 50.70
N ASN A 39 -1.51 -15.92 51.58
CA ASN A 39 -1.33 -15.78 53.02
C ASN A 39 -0.45 -16.92 53.55
N ASP A 40 -0.01 -16.82 54.82
CA ASP A 40 0.81 -17.86 55.46
C ASP A 40 0.11 -19.23 55.53
N ASP A 41 -1.24 -19.26 55.47
CA ASP A 41 -2.05 -20.48 55.43
C ASP A 41 -2.24 -21.06 54.02
N GLY A 42 -1.60 -20.46 53.01
CA GLY A 42 -1.69 -20.86 51.60
C GLY A 42 -2.92 -20.34 50.85
N SER A 43 -3.85 -19.64 51.52
CA SER A 43 -5.02 -19.05 50.84
C SER A 43 -4.63 -17.87 49.95
N ILE A 44 -5.28 -17.73 48.79
CA ILE A 44 -5.02 -16.62 47.86
C ILE A 44 -5.46 -15.31 48.50
N LYS A 45 -4.47 -14.44 48.79
CA LYS A 45 -4.66 -13.08 49.30
C LYS A 45 -5.03 -12.11 48.19
N SER A 46 -4.36 -12.21 47.05
CA SER A 46 -4.60 -11.39 45.87
C SER A 46 -4.19 -12.11 44.61
N ILE A 47 -4.86 -11.79 43.51
CA ILE A 47 -4.58 -12.31 42.17
C ILE A 47 -4.71 -11.15 41.18
N GLU A 48 -3.73 -11.00 40.30
CA GLU A 48 -3.68 -9.96 39.26
C GLU A 48 -3.10 -10.56 37.98
N LEU A 49 -3.63 -10.18 36.82
CA LEU A 49 -3.06 -10.55 35.53
C LEU A 49 -1.62 -10.03 35.42
N LEU A 50 -0.69 -10.87 34.98
CA LEU A 50 0.73 -10.52 34.90
C LEU A 50 0.96 -9.25 34.05
N ASP A 51 0.21 -9.10 32.96
CA ASP A 51 0.22 -7.93 32.06
C ASP A 51 0.01 -6.61 32.83
N PHE A 52 -0.98 -6.61 33.72
CA PHE A 52 -1.38 -5.44 34.50
C PHE A 52 -0.41 -5.20 35.66
N PHE A 53 0.03 -6.27 36.32
CA PHE A 53 1.05 -6.20 37.35
C PHE A 53 2.35 -5.58 36.80
N GLU A 54 2.85 -6.06 35.66
CA GLU A 54 4.06 -5.55 35.01
C GLU A 54 3.90 -4.10 34.56
N ALA A 55 2.76 -3.75 33.95
CA ALA A 55 2.48 -2.39 33.55
C ALA A 55 2.47 -1.41 34.73
N ARG A 56 1.76 -1.76 35.81
CA ARG A 56 1.66 -0.94 37.01
C ARG A 56 3.01 -0.79 37.70
N THR A 57 3.71 -1.91 37.90
CA THR A 57 4.94 -1.97 38.71
C THR A 57 6.18 -1.49 37.94
N LEU A 58 6.35 -1.94 36.70
CA LEU A 58 7.57 -1.69 35.91
C LEU A 58 7.45 -0.47 35.00
N LYS A 59 6.24 -0.16 34.51
CA LYS A 59 6.01 0.90 33.51
C LYS A 59 5.24 2.10 34.04
N LYS A 60 4.77 2.05 35.29
CA LYS A 60 3.90 3.08 35.91
C LYS A 60 2.68 3.38 35.03
N LEU A 61 2.14 2.34 34.41
CA LEU A 61 1.00 2.38 33.51
C LEU A 61 -0.20 1.76 34.23
N ASN A 62 -1.25 2.54 34.42
CA ASN A 62 -2.50 2.04 35.00
C ASN A 62 -3.47 1.70 33.87
N TYR A 63 -4.07 0.51 33.95
CA TYR A 63 -5.19 0.16 33.08
C TYR A 63 -6.45 0.92 33.55
N ASN A 64 -7.31 1.24 32.59
CA ASN A 64 -8.64 1.79 32.80
C ASN A 64 -9.59 1.13 31.79
N LEU A 65 -10.41 0.20 32.26
CA LEU A 65 -11.46 -0.47 31.49
C LEU A 65 -12.85 -0.02 31.97
N GLY A 66 -12.98 1.26 32.35
CA GLY A 66 -14.21 1.84 32.87
C GLY A 66 -14.61 1.34 34.27
N PRO A 67 -15.85 1.63 34.71
CA PRO A 67 -16.35 1.29 36.04
C PRO A 67 -16.19 -0.19 36.42
N ASN A 68 -15.92 -0.47 37.70
CA ASN A 68 -15.67 -1.85 38.18
C ASN A 68 -16.87 -2.79 38.06
N ASN A 69 -18.09 -2.26 38.00
CA ASN A 69 -19.33 -3.04 37.89
C ASN A 69 -19.69 -3.44 36.45
N LEU A 70 -18.90 -3.05 35.45
CA LEU A 70 -19.11 -3.50 34.07
C LEU A 70 -18.79 -4.99 33.90
N SER A 71 -19.51 -5.65 32.99
CA SER A 71 -19.24 -7.03 32.59
C SER A 71 -17.89 -7.15 31.86
N VAL A 72 -17.39 -8.39 31.73
CA VAL A 72 -16.12 -8.68 31.04
C VAL A 72 -16.17 -8.22 29.58
N GLU A 73 -17.28 -8.49 28.89
CA GLU A 73 -17.50 -8.12 27.48
C GLU A 73 -17.48 -6.61 27.28
N ASN A 74 -18.17 -5.86 28.15
CA ASN A 74 -18.20 -4.40 28.07
C ASN A 74 -16.81 -3.79 28.29
N LYS A 75 -15.99 -4.41 29.14
CA LYS A 75 -14.60 -3.99 29.39
C LYS A 75 -13.71 -4.27 28.18
N ILE A 76 -13.84 -5.44 27.55
CA ILE A 76 -13.16 -5.77 26.29
C ILE A 76 -13.54 -4.73 25.22
N MET A 77 -14.82 -4.38 25.10
CA MET A 77 -15.29 -3.40 24.13
C MET A 77 -14.71 -1.99 24.33
N ILE A 78 -14.44 -1.57 25.57
CA ILE A 78 -13.73 -0.30 25.85
C ILE A 78 -12.32 -0.33 25.25
N ALA A 79 -11.55 -1.39 25.50
CA ALA A 79 -10.21 -1.55 24.95
C ALA A 79 -10.23 -1.62 23.41
N LEU A 80 -11.13 -2.42 22.82
CA LEU A 80 -11.21 -2.58 21.37
C LEU A 80 -11.73 -1.33 20.65
N LYS A 81 -12.54 -0.50 21.31
CA LYS A 81 -12.94 0.82 20.76
C LYS A 81 -11.75 1.77 20.63
N ARG A 82 -10.76 1.69 21.54
CA ARG A 82 -9.51 2.44 21.40
C ARG A 82 -8.72 1.97 20.19
N LEU A 83 -8.66 0.64 19.96
CA LEU A 83 -8.01 0.06 18.79
C LEU A 83 -8.70 0.46 17.47
N GLU A 84 -10.03 0.50 17.47
CA GLU A 84 -10.85 0.81 16.30
C GLU A 84 -10.57 2.20 15.72
N HIS A 85 -10.12 3.16 16.55
CA HIS A 85 -9.70 4.47 16.07
C HIS A 85 -8.53 4.39 15.08
N PHE A 86 -7.72 3.34 15.17
CA PHE A 86 -6.52 3.16 14.37
C PHE A 86 -6.61 2.00 13.38
N SER A 87 -7.31 0.93 13.75
CA SER A 87 -7.49 -0.27 12.93
C SER A 87 -8.85 -0.90 13.21
N SER A 88 -9.86 -0.49 12.43
CA SER A 88 -11.23 -1.02 12.54
C SER A 88 -11.31 -2.52 12.26
N GLU A 89 -10.57 -3.01 11.26
CA GLU A 89 -10.54 -4.44 10.90
C GLU A 89 -9.92 -5.29 11.99
N ARG A 90 -8.80 -4.86 12.58
CA ARG A 90 -8.20 -5.57 13.72
C ARG A 90 -9.14 -5.57 14.92
N ALA A 91 -9.76 -4.43 15.23
CA ALA A 91 -10.73 -4.34 16.31
C ALA A 91 -11.92 -5.28 16.08
N LYS A 92 -12.43 -5.37 14.84
CA LYS A 92 -13.49 -6.30 14.45
C LYS A 92 -13.07 -7.76 14.64
N LEU A 93 -11.89 -8.13 14.11
CA LEU A 93 -11.33 -9.48 14.28
C LEU A 93 -11.20 -9.85 15.77
N TYR A 94 -10.71 -8.93 16.60
CA TYR A 94 -10.56 -9.16 18.03
C TYR A 94 -11.91 -9.28 18.74
N ARG A 95 -12.96 -8.59 18.31
CA ARG A 95 -14.32 -8.78 18.84
C ARG A 95 -14.84 -10.19 18.55
N GLU A 96 -14.68 -10.64 17.31
CA GLU A 96 -15.07 -11.99 16.90
C GLU A 96 -14.30 -13.05 17.69
N GLN A 97 -13.00 -12.88 17.87
CA GLN A 97 -12.18 -13.81 18.66
C GLN A 97 -12.51 -13.79 20.15
N ALA A 98 -12.83 -12.62 20.72
CA ALA A 98 -13.26 -12.51 22.11
C ALA A 98 -14.61 -13.19 22.35
N ASP A 99 -15.54 -13.05 21.40
CA ASP A 99 -16.84 -13.74 21.44
C ASP A 99 -16.67 -15.26 21.40
N ILE A 100 -15.84 -15.77 20.48
CA ILE A 100 -15.50 -17.20 20.40
C ILE A 100 -14.90 -17.69 21.73
N LEU A 101 -13.89 -16.99 22.27
CA LEU A 101 -13.23 -17.41 23.51
C LEU A 101 -14.22 -17.46 24.68
N LEU A 102 -15.11 -16.49 24.80
CA LEU A 102 -16.06 -16.39 25.92
C LEU A 102 -17.26 -17.33 25.80
N ASN A 103 -17.73 -17.60 24.57
CA ASN A 103 -19.05 -18.19 24.34
C ASN A 103 -19.04 -19.52 23.57
N ASP A 104 -17.93 -19.94 22.96
CA ASP A 104 -17.84 -21.21 22.23
C ASP A 104 -17.16 -22.30 23.08
N GLU A 105 -17.98 -23.23 23.58
CA GLU A 105 -17.53 -24.36 24.41
C GLU A 105 -16.63 -25.35 23.66
N ASN A 106 -16.60 -25.32 22.33
CA ASN A 106 -15.68 -26.16 21.55
C ASN A 106 -14.28 -25.53 21.45
N GLU A 107 -14.18 -24.20 21.55
CA GLU A 107 -12.89 -23.49 21.47
C GLU A 107 -12.28 -23.27 22.86
N THR A 108 -13.09 -23.22 23.93
CA THR A 108 -12.62 -22.96 25.30
C THR A 108 -13.05 -24.03 26.29
N SER A 109 -12.08 -24.59 27.02
CA SER A 109 -12.31 -25.53 28.12
C SER A 109 -11.92 -24.92 29.46
N PHE A 110 -12.87 -24.84 30.40
CA PHE A 110 -12.59 -24.49 31.79
C PHE A 110 -12.34 -25.75 32.60
N VAL A 111 -11.18 -25.82 33.25
CA VAL A 111 -10.76 -26.98 34.05
C VAL A 111 -10.59 -26.59 35.52
N ALA A 112 -11.30 -27.29 36.40
CA ALA A 112 -11.26 -27.07 37.85
C ALA A 112 -10.39 -28.12 38.55
N ASN A 113 -9.93 -27.79 39.77
CA ASN A 113 -9.10 -28.64 40.63
C ASN A 113 -7.83 -29.15 39.93
N THR A 114 -7.24 -28.31 39.09
CA THR A 114 -6.02 -28.63 38.36
C THR A 114 -5.04 -27.47 38.41
N THR A 115 -3.77 -27.77 38.20
CA THR A 115 -2.72 -26.78 37.96
C THR A 115 -2.32 -26.91 36.51
N LEU A 116 -2.39 -25.82 35.76
CA LEU A 116 -1.89 -25.80 34.39
C LEU A 116 -0.36 -25.87 34.45
N THR A 117 0.24 -26.60 33.51
CA THR A 117 1.71 -26.70 33.48
C THR A 117 2.27 -25.32 33.19
N ASP A 118 3.16 -24.85 34.07
CA ASP A 118 3.89 -23.59 33.86
C ASP A 118 4.74 -23.72 32.60
N ILE A 119 4.61 -22.75 31.71
CA ILE A 119 5.40 -22.68 30.49
C ILE A 119 6.34 -21.49 30.66
N PRO A 120 7.67 -21.71 30.69
CA PRO A 120 8.62 -20.67 31.07
C PRO A 120 8.85 -19.66 29.94
N ASP A 121 7.82 -18.94 29.53
CA ASP A 121 7.83 -17.91 28.49
C ASP A 121 7.65 -16.49 29.07
N SER A 122 7.34 -16.40 30.36
CA SER A 122 7.01 -15.14 31.02
C SER A 122 8.20 -14.20 31.18
N LEU A 123 9.43 -14.72 31.41
CA LEU A 123 10.66 -13.92 31.57
C LEU A 123 10.48 -12.68 32.48
N HIS A 124 9.71 -12.83 33.55
CA HIS A 124 9.35 -11.76 34.48
C HIS A 124 10.57 -11.25 35.26
N LEU A 125 10.60 -9.94 35.57
CA LEU A 125 11.78 -9.29 36.17
C LEU A 125 11.77 -9.26 37.70
N ALA A 126 10.59 -9.15 38.32
CA ALA A 126 10.45 -9.04 39.77
C ALA A 126 9.03 -9.40 40.21
N LEU A 127 8.91 -10.08 41.35
CA LEU A 127 7.65 -10.37 42.04
C LEU A 127 7.70 -9.83 43.48
N PRO A 128 6.56 -9.44 44.07
CA PRO A 128 6.52 -9.12 45.49
C PRO A 128 6.82 -10.36 46.33
N ASN A 129 7.35 -10.17 47.53
CA ASN A 129 7.60 -11.27 48.46
C ASN A 129 6.29 -12.02 48.78
N GLY A 130 6.33 -13.35 48.71
CA GLY A 130 5.17 -14.21 48.98
C GLY A 130 4.17 -14.32 47.82
N CYS A 131 4.60 -13.99 46.61
CA CYS A 131 3.81 -14.15 45.40
C CYS A 131 4.53 -15.05 44.39
N ASP A 132 3.75 -15.84 43.69
CA ASP A 132 4.20 -16.73 42.61
C ASP A 132 3.50 -16.33 41.30
N ILE A 133 4.10 -16.70 40.17
CA ILE A 133 3.38 -16.69 38.89
C ILE A 133 2.72 -18.05 38.70
N GLU A 134 1.45 -18.03 38.34
CA GLU A 134 0.69 -19.23 38.01
C GLU A 134 0.08 -19.08 36.62
N GLN A 135 0.21 -20.12 35.80
CA GLN A 135 -0.42 -20.22 34.49
C GLN A 135 -1.94 -20.30 34.66
N ILE A 136 -2.67 -19.35 34.07
CA ILE A 136 -4.14 -19.33 34.11
C ILE A 136 -4.78 -19.78 32.80
N ALA A 137 -4.11 -19.58 31.67
CA ALA A 137 -4.60 -19.99 30.36
C ALA A 137 -3.50 -20.66 29.54
N ILE A 138 -3.86 -21.66 28.75
CA ILE A 138 -2.99 -22.28 27.73
C ILE A 138 -3.65 -22.05 26.38
N GLN A 139 -2.88 -21.58 25.40
CA GLN A 139 -3.35 -21.44 24.02
C GLN A 139 -2.76 -22.55 23.15
N ASN A 140 -3.59 -23.54 22.81
CA ASN A 140 -3.25 -24.65 21.94
C ASN A 140 -3.42 -24.29 20.47
N ASN A 141 -2.79 -25.08 19.61
CA ASN A 141 -3.12 -25.14 18.19
C ASN A 141 -3.92 -26.44 17.95
N PRO A 142 -5.27 -26.40 17.90
CA PRO A 142 -6.08 -27.61 17.81
C PRO A 142 -5.62 -28.54 16.67
N ILE A 143 -5.32 -29.80 17.02
CA ILE A 143 -4.94 -30.83 16.05
C ILE A 143 -6.21 -31.52 15.54
N PHE A 144 -7.16 -31.76 16.44
CA PHE A 144 -8.48 -32.30 16.16
C PHE A 144 -9.56 -31.23 16.35
N SER A 145 -10.74 -31.45 15.76
CA SER A 145 -11.85 -30.48 15.80
C SER A 145 -12.44 -30.30 17.21
N ASP A 146 -12.20 -31.25 18.11
CA ASP A 146 -12.64 -31.27 19.50
C ASP A 146 -11.53 -30.85 20.49
N ASP A 147 -10.31 -30.57 20.01
CA ASP A 147 -9.26 -30.02 20.86
C ASP A 147 -9.58 -28.53 21.15
N PRO A 148 -9.73 -28.15 22.44
CA PRO A 148 -9.97 -26.76 22.77
C PRO A 148 -8.72 -25.93 22.46
N ARG A 149 -8.92 -24.79 21.81
CA ARG A 149 -7.87 -23.80 21.60
C ARG A 149 -7.43 -23.16 22.90
N TYR A 150 -8.36 -22.89 23.81
CA TYR A 150 -8.05 -22.26 25.10
C TYR A 150 -8.39 -23.22 26.23
N VAL A 151 -7.42 -23.48 27.11
CA VAL A 151 -7.66 -24.20 28.36
C VAL A 151 -7.44 -23.25 29.50
N ILE A 152 -8.49 -22.96 30.27
CA ILE A 152 -8.48 -21.94 31.34
C ILE A 152 -8.62 -22.62 32.70
N ASN A 153 -7.75 -22.26 33.64
CA ASN A 153 -7.87 -22.67 35.03
C ASN A 153 -9.10 -22.02 35.65
N GLN A 154 -10.14 -22.81 35.91
CA GLN A 154 -11.42 -22.33 36.40
C GLN A 154 -11.32 -21.74 37.81
N ASP A 155 -10.46 -22.30 38.67
CA ASP A 155 -10.31 -21.86 40.05
C ASP A 155 -9.67 -20.47 40.13
N LEU A 156 -8.61 -20.24 39.35
CA LEU A 156 -7.97 -18.92 39.23
C LEU A 156 -8.89 -17.92 38.52
N TRP A 157 -9.56 -18.32 37.44
CA TRP A 157 -10.52 -17.47 36.72
C TRP A 157 -11.62 -16.95 37.64
N ASN A 158 -12.20 -17.81 38.46
CA ASN A 158 -13.28 -17.44 39.38
C ASN A 158 -12.83 -16.44 40.46
N ARG A 159 -11.52 -16.35 40.74
CA ARG A 159 -10.93 -15.39 41.69
C ARG A 159 -10.59 -14.04 41.07
N LEU A 160 -10.49 -13.95 39.74
CA LEU A 160 -10.24 -12.69 39.04
C LEU A 160 -11.47 -11.77 39.07
N ASP A 161 -11.21 -10.47 39.22
CA ASP A 161 -12.22 -9.43 38.95
C ASP A 161 -12.46 -9.27 37.44
N ASN A 162 -13.51 -8.53 37.08
CA ASN A 162 -13.87 -8.36 35.66
C ASN A 162 -12.81 -7.59 34.85
N ASN A 163 -11.97 -6.75 35.47
CA ASN A 163 -10.87 -6.09 34.75
C ASN A 163 -9.82 -7.11 34.33
N ASN A 164 -9.38 -7.96 35.26
CA ASN A 164 -8.37 -8.98 35.01
C ASN A 164 -8.89 -10.07 34.07
N LYS A 165 -10.15 -10.46 34.18
CA LYS A 165 -10.79 -11.37 33.19
C LYS A 165 -10.78 -10.77 31.79
N ALA A 166 -11.19 -9.51 31.64
CA ALA A 166 -11.16 -8.82 30.35
C ALA A 166 -9.73 -8.70 29.81
N GLY A 167 -8.77 -8.39 30.68
CA GLY A 167 -7.34 -8.38 30.35
C GLY A 167 -6.84 -9.73 29.86
N LEU A 168 -7.24 -10.84 30.50
CA LEU A 168 -6.84 -12.18 30.07
C LEU A 168 -7.41 -12.51 28.69
N VAL A 169 -8.69 -12.22 28.42
CA VAL A 169 -9.28 -12.44 27.09
C VAL A 169 -8.55 -11.62 26.02
N LEU A 170 -8.27 -10.34 26.30
CA LEU A 170 -7.49 -9.48 25.41
C LEU A 170 -6.07 -10.03 25.19
N HIS A 171 -5.42 -10.56 26.23
CA HIS A 171 -4.11 -11.21 26.12
C HIS A 171 -4.18 -12.34 25.11
N GLU A 172 -5.11 -13.28 25.27
CA GLU A 172 -5.20 -14.47 24.42
C GLU A 172 -5.43 -14.11 22.95
N ILE A 173 -6.35 -13.19 22.65
CA ILE A 173 -6.63 -12.79 21.25
C ILE A 173 -5.46 -12.01 20.61
N ILE A 174 -4.77 -11.17 21.39
CA ILE A 174 -3.56 -10.47 20.94
C ILE A 174 -2.44 -11.49 20.69
N TYR A 175 -2.28 -12.45 21.59
CA TYR A 175 -1.21 -13.43 21.51
C TYR A 175 -1.41 -14.39 20.35
N ARG A 176 -2.66 -14.72 20.02
CA ARG A 176 -3.00 -15.49 18.84
C ARG A 176 -2.51 -14.84 17.55
N GLU A 177 -2.56 -13.51 17.47
CA GLU A 177 -1.94 -12.78 16.35
C GLU A 177 -0.42 -12.83 16.43
N ALA A 178 0.16 -12.63 17.62
CA ALA A 178 1.61 -12.62 17.82
C ALA A 178 2.27 -13.96 17.43
N ILE A 179 1.67 -15.10 17.81
CA ILE A 179 2.15 -16.44 17.43
C ILE A 179 2.13 -16.62 15.90
N LYS A 180 1.06 -16.16 15.22
CA LYS A 180 1.00 -16.17 13.75
C LYS A 180 2.11 -15.33 13.11
N ASN A 181 2.56 -14.29 13.81
CA ASN A 181 3.69 -13.45 13.43
C ASN A 181 5.06 -14.01 13.91
N GLY A 182 5.10 -15.26 14.37
CA GLY A 182 6.34 -15.96 14.73
C GLY A 182 6.88 -15.63 16.12
N HIS A 183 6.09 -15.03 17.01
CA HIS A 183 6.52 -14.80 18.40
C HIS A 183 6.58 -16.11 19.17
N THR A 184 7.62 -16.25 20.00
CA THR A 184 7.86 -17.45 20.82
C THR A 184 7.63 -17.21 22.32
N ASN A 185 7.22 -16.00 22.72
CA ASN A 185 6.90 -15.61 24.09
C ASN A 185 5.86 -14.48 24.11
N SER A 186 5.24 -14.27 25.27
CA SER A 186 4.15 -13.31 25.45
C SER A 186 4.58 -11.90 25.88
N ILE A 187 5.88 -11.58 26.02
CA ILE A 187 6.36 -10.27 26.55
C ILE A 187 5.73 -9.07 25.82
N ARG A 188 5.67 -9.16 24.49
CA ARG A 188 5.16 -8.07 23.64
C ARG A 188 3.65 -7.98 23.68
N THR A 189 2.96 -9.12 23.71
CA THR A 189 1.52 -9.22 23.97
C THR A 189 1.17 -8.53 25.28
N ARG A 190 1.84 -8.87 26.39
CA ARG A 190 1.55 -8.28 27.70
C ARG A 190 1.69 -6.77 27.70
N ARG A 191 2.75 -6.27 27.05
CA ARG A 191 2.96 -4.83 26.87
C ARG A 191 1.85 -4.18 26.04
N PHE A 192 1.45 -4.79 24.93
CA PHE A 192 0.41 -4.26 24.06
C PHE A 192 -0.96 -4.27 24.76
N ASN A 193 -1.32 -5.38 25.39
CA ASN A 193 -2.56 -5.57 26.13
C ASN A 193 -2.71 -4.52 27.25
N ALA A 194 -1.65 -4.32 28.05
CA ALA A 194 -1.68 -3.32 29.11
C ALA A 194 -1.82 -1.88 28.56
N LEU A 195 -1.20 -1.57 27.43
CA LEU A 195 -1.35 -0.26 26.79
C LEU A 195 -2.76 -0.06 26.22
N LEU A 196 -3.28 -1.04 25.49
CA LEU A 196 -4.63 -1.04 24.93
C LEU A 196 -5.69 -0.90 26.04
N SER A 197 -5.42 -1.50 27.18
CA SER A 197 -6.26 -1.43 28.38
C SER A 197 -6.11 -0.12 29.16
N SER A 198 -5.26 0.82 28.74
CA SER A 198 -5.03 2.11 29.43
C SER A 198 -5.54 3.32 28.63
N ASP A 199 -5.77 4.45 29.30
CA ASP A 199 -6.10 5.72 28.64
C ASP A 199 -4.90 6.31 27.87
N LYS A 200 -3.69 5.78 28.09
CA LYS A 200 -2.47 6.31 27.47
C LYS A 200 -2.51 6.18 25.94
N ILE A 201 -3.12 5.12 25.41
CA ILE A 201 -3.22 4.89 23.97
C ILE A 201 -4.13 5.90 23.27
N GLU A 202 -5.08 6.51 23.98
CA GLU A 202 -5.99 7.52 23.39
C GLU A 202 -5.25 8.80 23.01
N ASN A 203 -4.08 9.03 23.59
CA ASN A 203 -3.22 10.16 23.27
C ASN A 203 -2.22 9.86 22.14
N TYR A 204 -2.25 8.64 21.57
CA TYR A 204 -1.36 8.27 20.49
C TYR A 204 -1.93 8.79 19.17
N ASN A 205 -1.07 9.33 18.32
CA ASN A 205 -1.40 9.49 16.91
C ASN A 205 -1.10 8.19 16.13
N THR A 206 -1.55 8.12 14.88
CA THR A 206 -1.35 6.94 14.01
C THR A 206 0.12 6.56 13.86
N ALA A 207 1.02 7.54 13.74
CA ALA A 207 2.46 7.28 13.63
C ALA A 207 3.03 6.60 14.88
N GLN A 208 2.66 7.09 16.07
CA GLN A 208 3.09 6.51 17.34
C GLN A 208 2.57 5.09 17.54
N LEU A 209 1.33 4.80 17.10
CA LEU A 209 0.82 3.42 17.16
C LEU A 209 1.52 2.51 16.16
N ILE A 210 1.76 2.96 14.92
CA ILE A 210 2.49 2.18 13.93
C ILE A 210 3.89 1.85 14.44
N GLU A 211 4.61 2.85 14.97
CA GLU A 211 5.91 2.65 15.59
C GLU A 211 5.84 1.67 16.76
N LEU A 212 4.81 1.75 17.60
CA LEU A 212 4.60 0.80 18.70
C LEU A 212 4.42 -0.64 18.19
N LEU A 213 3.46 -0.86 17.28
CA LEU A 213 3.13 -2.18 16.73
C LEU A 213 4.33 -2.78 16.00
N ALA A 214 5.07 -1.95 15.29
CA ALA A 214 6.21 -2.38 14.52
C ALA A 214 7.42 -2.69 15.43
N ASN A 215 7.64 -1.93 16.52
CA ASN A 215 8.59 -2.30 17.58
C ASN A 215 8.20 -3.58 18.35
N MET A 216 6.92 -3.96 18.29
CA MET A 216 6.41 -5.20 18.86
C MET A 216 6.43 -6.35 17.84
N ASP A 217 6.94 -6.18 16.61
CA ASP A 217 6.75 -7.15 15.51
C ASP A 217 5.31 -7.68 15.41
N MET A 218 4.33 -6.85 15.79
CA MET A 218 2.90 -7.12 15.68
C MET A 218 2.39 -6.37 14.46
N PHE A 219 2.92 -6.76 13.30
CA PHE A 219 2.67 -6.05 12.06
C PHE A 219 1.16 -5.87 11.84
N PRO A 220 0.75 -4.68 11.42
CA PRO A 220 -0.64 -4.39 11.15
C PRO A 220 -1.17 -5.31 10.05
N LEU A 221 -1.82 -6.40 10.43
CA LEU A 221 -2.99 -6.91 9.70
C LEU A 221 -4.04 -5.80 9.74
N GLY A 222 -4.04 -4.91 8.75
CA GLY A 222 -5.03 -3.83 8.76
C GLY A 222 -4.90 -2.76 7.70
N ILE A 223 -6.07 -2.22 7.39
CA ILE A 223 -6.28 -0.95 6.71
C ILE A 223 -5.87 0.15 7.67
N PHE A 224 -5.00 1.06 7.22
CA PHE A 224 -4.77 2.33 7.90
C PHE A 224 -5.61 3.40 7.23
N THR A 225 -6.52 4.00 7.99
CA THR A 225 -7.23 5.19 7.52
C THR A 225 -6.43 6.43 7.90
N PHE A 226 -5.86 7.12 6.91
CA PHE A 226 -5.28 8.44 7.12
C PHE A 226 -6.28 9.47 6.59
N LYS A 227 -6.66 10.44 7.43
CA LYS A 227 -7.65 11.50 7.22
C LYS A 227 -8.10 11.70 5.75
N GLY A 228 -9.20 11.07 5.35
CA GLY A 228 -9.82 11.20 4.01
C GLY A 228 -9.44 10.14 2.98
N SER A 229 -8.62 9.14 3.33
CA SER A 229 -8.25 8.03 2.46
C SER A 229 -8.02 6.75 3.27
N ASN A 230 -8.57 5.63 2.80
CA ASN A 230 -8.38 4.31 3.39
C ASN A 230 -7.21 3.64 2.67
N TYR A 231 -6.17 3.25 3.39
CA TYR A 231 -5.00 2.63 2.79
C TYR A 231 -4.85 1.20 3.26
N TYR A 232 -4.68 0.26 2.33
CA TYR A 232 -4.45 -1.15 2.66
C TYR A 232 -2.95 -1.40 2.49
N PHE A 233 -2.25 -1.52 3.61
CA PHE A 233 -0.82 -1.83 3.57
C PHE A 233 -0.60 -3.22 4.16
N GLU A 234 -0.22 -4.17 3.32
CA GLU A 234 0.49 -5.35 3.78
C GLU A 234 1.99 -5.01 3.74
N ALA A 235 2.43 -4.22 4.72
CA ALA A 235 3.80 -3.73 4.79
C ALA A 235 4.69 -4.83 5.38
N LEU A 236 5.58 -5.38 4.56
CA LEU A 236 6.47 -6.48 4.96
C LEU A 236 7.76 -5.99 5.66
N ILE A 237 8.10 -4.69 5.62
CA ILE A 237 9.40 -4.21 6.09
C ILE A 237 9.30 -2.83 6.78
N HIS A 238 9.50 -2.81 8.11
CA HIS A 238 9.43 -1.64 9.00
C HIS A 238 10.39 -0.50 8.64
N GLN A 239 11.56 -0.79 8.05
CA GLN A 239 12.68 0.16 7.96
C GLN A 239 12.48 1.33 6.98
N GLU A 240 11.35 1.40 6.29
CA GLU A 240 11.14 2.36 5.20
C GLU A 240 9.85 3.20 5.36
N ILE A 241 9.09 3.02 6.45
CA ILE A 241 7.92 3.86 6.77
C ILE A 241 8.41 5.16 7.44
N SER A 242 7.92 6.31 6.99
CA SER A 242 8.21 7.60 7.63
C SER A 242 6.97 8.49 7.69
N PHE A 243 6.98 9.44 8.63
CA PHE A 243 5.89 10.37 8.89
C PHE A 243 6.39 11.81 8.93
N TYR A 244 5.50 12.77 8.70
CA TYR A 244 5.70 14.17 9.00
C TYR A 244 5.53 14.45 10.50
N SER A 245 5.99 15.61 10.96
CA SER A 245 5.87 16.05 12.37
C SER A 245 4.42 16.17 12.85
N ASN A 246 3.45 16.30 11.92
CA ASN A 246 2.02 16.32 12.22
C ASN A 246 1.39 14.91 12.28
N GLY A 247 2.19 13.84 12.20
CA GLY A 247 1.75 12.46 12.27
C GLY A 247 1.19 11.89 10.97
N GLN A 248 1.16 12.66 9.88
CA GLN A 248 0.74 12.13 8.58
C GLN A 248 1.82 11.27 7.95
N LEU A 249 1.39 10.21 7.26
CA LEU A 249 2.29 9.33 6.51
C LEU A 249 3.06 10.16 5.48
N LYS A 250 4.38 9.99 5.42
CA LYS A 250 5.28 10.59 4.42
C LYS A 250 5.71 9.54 3.42
N CYS A 251 6.03 8.34 3.90
CA CYS A 251 6.39 7.18 3.08
C CYS A 251 5.80 5.92 3.69
N SER A 252 5.20 5.07 2.87
CA SER A 252 4.64 3.77 3.27
C SER A 252 5.65 2.62 3.29
N GLY A 253 6.91 2.86 2.89
CA GLY A 253 7.93 1.82 2.75
C GLY A 253 7.60 0.79 1.67
N ARG A 254 8.31 -0.34 1.62
CA ARG A 254 7.95 -1.45 0.74
C ARG A 254 6.61 -2.04 1.13
N ILE A 255 5.72 -2.08 0.16
CA ILE A 255 4.43 -2.77 0.21
C ILE A 255 4.56 -4.14 -0.46
N GLY A 256 3.83 -5.14 0.03
CA GLY A 256 3.86 -6.50 -0.51
C GLY A 256 3.17 -6.64 -1.88
N ASP A 257 3.38 -7.79 -2.53
CA ASP A 257 3.00 -8.08 -3.93
C ASP A 257 1.48 -8.09 -4.20
N GLN A 258 0.63 -7.84 -3.20
CA GLN A 258 -0.83 -7.78 -3.28
C GLN A 258 -1.43 -6.55 -2.58
N SER A 259 -0.63 -5.51 -2.32
CA SER A 259 -1.12 -4.31 -1.64
C SER A 259 -2.00 -3.46 -2.55
N SER A 260 -2.94 -2.71 -1.97
CA SER A 260 -3.74 -1.74 -2.71
C SER A 260 -3.95 -0.45 -1.94
N ILE A 261 -4.13 0.66 -2.65
CA ILE A 261 -4.42 1.96 -2.05
C ILE A 261 -5.79 2.39 -2.48
N ILE A 262 -6.69 2.70 -1.55
CA ILE A 262 -7.92 3.39 -1.91
C ILE A 262 -7.64 4.89 -1.93
N PHE A 263 -7.50 5.44 -3.13
CA PHE A 263 -7.37 6.87 -3.37
C PHE A 263 -8.65 7.39 -4.00
N LYS A 264 -9.32 8.36 -3.36
CA LYS A 264 -10.61 8.93 -3.81
C LYS A 264 -11.66 7.84 -4.11
N ASN A 265 -11.84 6.89 -3.19
CA ASN A 265 -12.76 5.73 -3.31
C ASN A 265 -12.46 4.76 -4.45
N LYS A 266 -11.29 4.85 -5.09
CA LYS A 266 -10.86 3.87 -6.07
C LYS A 266 -9.66 3.09 -5.57
N GLU A 267 -9.76 1.77 -5.67
CA GLU A 267 -8.67 0.86 -5.37
C GLU A 267 -7.59 0.95 -6.46
N ILE A 268 -6.36 1.23 -6.06
CA ILE A 268 -5.17 1.22 -6.89
C ILE A 268 -4.34 0.02 -6.43
N LYS A 269 -4.39 -1.06 -7.19
CA LYS A 269 -3.54 -2.23 -6.92
C LYS A 269 -2.09 -1.90 -7.17
N ILE A 270 -1.24 -2.19 -6.20
CA ILE A 270 0.19 -1.99 -6.30
C ILE A 270 0.88 -3.33 -6.17
N TYR A 271 1.60 -3.69 -7.22
CA TYR A 271 2.46 -4.86 -7.21
C TYR A 271 3.90 -4.39 -7.05
N SER A 272 4.53 -4.87 -5.99
CA SER A 272 5.94 -4.61 -5.69
C SER A 272 6.79 -5.75 -6.25
N PRO A 273 7.82 -5.50 -7.08
CA PRO A 273 8.86 -6.49 -7.26
C PRO A 273 9.91 -6.42 -6.14
N LYS A 274 10.68 -7.50 -5.98
CA LYS A 274 11.84 -7.56 -5.08
C LYS A 274 12.87 -6.49 -5.48
N PHE A 275 12.92 -5.37 -4.77
CA PHE A 275 13.85 -4.27 -5.08
C PHE A 275 15.20 -4.37 -4.37
N THR A 276 16.24 -3.92 -5.07
CA THR A 276 17.49 -3.39 -4.52
C THR A 276 17.65 -1.96 -5.07
N ASN A 277 17.79 -0.95 -4.20
CA ASN A 277 17.95 0.50 -4.51
C ASN A 277 16.77 1.29 -5.12
N LEU A 278 15.85 1.82 -4.28
CA LEU A 278 14.75 2.71 -4.73
C LEU A 278 14.81 4.19 -4.28
N GLY A 279 15.91 4.64 -3.67
CA GLY A 279 15.97 6.01 -3.12
C GLY A 279 15.21 6.14 -1.79
N GLU A 280 14.87 7.37 -1.38
CA GLU A 280 14.39 7.69 -0.02
C GLU A 280 13.01 7.08 0.35
N CYS A 281 12.17 6.74 -0.62
CA CYS A 281 10.88 6.09 -0.39
C CYS A 281 10.59 5.02 -1.46
N PRO A 282 10.61 3.73 -1.11
CA PRO A 282 10.38 2.64 -2.06
C PRO A 282 8.89 2.34 -2.32
N GLY A 283 7.99 2.89 -1.50
CA GLY A 283 6.56 2.80 -1.70
C GLY A 283 5.91 4.13 -2.10
N PRO A 284 4.59 4.20 -1.99
CA PRO A 284 3.83 5.44 -2.00
C PRO A 284 4.39 6.49 -1.03
N SER A 285 4.64 7.70 -1.55
CA SER A 285 4.92 8.90 -0.77
C SER A 285 3.74 9.85 -0.77
N PHE A 286 3.68 10.70 0.25
CA PHE A 286 2.55 11.57 0.52
C PHE A 286 3.03 12.96 0.90
N TYR A 287 2.22 13.98 0.61
CA TYR A 287 2.41 15.35 1.07
C TYR A 287 2.03 15.52 2.54
N GLN A 288 2.47 16.61 3.17
CA GLN A 288 2.07 17.01 4.53
C GLN A 288 0.59 17.45 4.63
N SER A 289 -0.13 17.45 3.51
CA SER A 289 -1.59 17.54 3.46
C SER A 289 -2.27 16.18 3.67
N GLY A 290 -1.56 15.07 3.44
CA GLY A 290 -2.06 13.70 3.44
C GLY A 290 -2.40 13.20 2.03
N ASN A 291 -2.29 14.07 1.03
CA ASN A 291 -2.48 13.72 -0.38
C ASN A 291 -1.34 12.83 -0.88
N LEU A 292 -1.67 11.92 -1.79
CA LEU A 292 -0.70 11.09 -2.47
C LEU A 292 0.26 11.96 -3.31
N GLU A 293 1.56 11.89 -3.05
CA GLU A 293 2.61 12.62 -3.78
C GLU A 293 3.13 11.78 -4.94
N ALA A 294 3.52 10.53 -4.67
CA ALA A 294 4.06 9.67 -5.70
C ALA A 294 3.74 8.22 -5.39
N VAL A 295 3.57 7.43 -6.45
CA VAL A 295 3.56 5.97 -6.34
C VAL A 295 4.61 5.45 -7.31
N ARG A 296 5.62 4.79 -6.76
CA ARG A 296 6.60 4.07 -7.58
C ARG A 296 6.11 2.64 -7.71
N THR A 297 5.57 2.31 -8.88
CA THR A 297 5.23 0.92 -9.22
C THR A 297 6.13 0.47 -10.36
N ASN A 298 6.65 -0.75 -10.31
CA ASN A 298 7.31 -1.36 -11.46
C ASN A 298 6.36 -2.24 -12.27
N THR A 299 5.12 -2.33 -11.82
CA THR A 299 4.11 -3.21 -12.37
C THR A 299 2.97 -2.33 -12.86
N PRO A 300 2.31 -2.65 -13.98
CA PRO A 300 1.27 -1.81 -14.50
C PRO A 300 0.19 -1.55 -13.45
N VAL A 301 -0.13 -0.27 -13.20
CA VAL A 301 -1.41 0.06 -12.61
C VAL A 301 -2.43 -0.29 -13.69
N MET A 302 -3.04 -1.46 -13.56
CA MET A 302 -3.97 -2.02 -14.55
C MET A 302 -5.30 -1.27 -14.58
N GLU A 303 -5.50 -0.31 -13.67
CA GLU A 303 -6.70 0.48 -13.58
C GLU A 303 -6.47 1.91 -14.05
N ALA A 304 -7.39 2.41 -14.86
CA ALA A 304 -7.42 3.81 -15.24
C ALA A 304 -7.51 4.70 -14.01
N ILE A 305 -6.60 5.65 -13.86
CA ILE A 305 -6.71 6.65 -12.79
C ILE A 305 -7.82 7.63 -13.22
N PRO A 306 -8.96 7.74 -12.49
CA PRO A 306 -10.03 8.65 -12.85
C PRO A 306 -9.56 10.08 -12.72
N TYR A 307 -9.85 10.89 -13.73
CA TYR A 307 -9.60 12.31 -13.66
C TYR A 307 -10.88 13.11 -13.91
N LYS A 308 -11.30 13.83 -12.87
CA LYS A 308 -12.37 14.84 -12.74
C LYS A 308 -13.80 14.45 -13.18
N ASN A 309 -14.02 13.56 -14.16
CA ASN A 309 -15.35 13.27 -14.73
C ASN A 309 -15.57 11.80 -15.22
N GLU A 310 -14.86 10.79 -14.70
CA GLU A 310 -14.97 9.36 -15.10
C GLU A 310 -14.68 9.03 -16.60
N THR A 311 -14.60 10.02 -17.49
CA THR A 311 -14.41 9.82 -18.95
C THR A 311 -12.95 9.85 -19.40
N ASN A 312 -12.08 10.50 -18.63
CA ASN A 312 -10.66 10.68 -18.97
C ASN A 312 -9.80 9.69 -18.19
N HIS A 313 -9.65 8.50 -18.78
CA HIS A 313 -8.91 7.39 -18.23
C HIS A 313 -7.48 7.37 -18.79
N VAL A 314 -6.49 7.56 -17.93
CA VAL A 314 -5.08 7.35 -18.27
C VAL A 314 -4.62 6.04 -17.63
N LEU A 315 -4.24 5.07 -18.47
CA LEU A 315 -3.49 3.88 -18.04
C LEU A 315 -2.03 4.28 -17.91
N VAL A 316 -1.53 4.38 -16.68
CA VAL A 316 -0.12 4.63 -16.43
C VAL A 316 0.47 3.41 -15.74
N ALA A 317 1.63 2.97 -16.19
CA ALA A 317 2.33 1.83 -15.64
C ALA A 317 3.75 2.30 -15.36
N GLY A 318 4.22 2.30 -14.10
CA GLY A 318 5.56 2.79 -13.76
C GLY A 318 5.61 3.73 -12.56
N SER A 319 6.63 4.61 -12.56
CA SER A 319 6.75 5.71 -11.61
C SER A 319 5.72 6.80 -11.94
N LEU A 320 4.81 7.00 -10.99
CA LEU A 320 3.78 8.02 -11.02
C LEU A 320 4.15 9.12 -10.04
N LYS A 321 4.12 10.38 -10.48
CA LYS A 321 4.13 11.53 -9.57
C LYS A 321 2.86 12.35 -9.76
N TYR A 322 2.15 12.50 -8.66
CA TYR A 322 1.01 13.39 -8.52
C TYR A 322 1.50 14.73 -7.97
N THR A 323 0.70 15.79 -8.11
CA THR A 323 0.96 17.02 -7.37
C THR A 323 -0.13 17.47 -6.44
N ASP A 324 0.32 18.22 -5.43
CA ASP A 324 -0.43 18.80 -4.33
C ASP A 324 -1.30 19.98 -4.78
N SER A 325 -2.15 19.78 -5.78
CA SER A 325 -3.35 20.60 -5.85
C SER A 325 -4.42 19.93 -4.99
N ASN A 326 -5.23 20.72 -4.27
CA ASN A 326 -6.34 20.22 -3.46
C ASN A 326 -7.33 19.34 -4.26
N ASP A 327 -7.24 19.37 -5.59
CA ASP A 327 -8.06 18.60 -6.52
C ASP A 327 -7.36 17.34 -7.05
N GLY A 328 -6.10 17.11 -6.71
CA GLY A 328 -5.25 15.94 -7.04
C GLY A 328 -5.20 15.62 -8.53
N HIS A 329 -4.26 16.21 -9.25
CA HIS A 329 -4.09 16.01 -10.69
C HIS A 329 -2.81 15.21 -10.97
N LEU A 330 -2.87 14.34 -11.98
CA LEU A 330 -1.69 13.64 -12.47
C LEU A 330 -0.80 14.67 -13.17
N GLU A 331 0.47 14.78 -12.76
CA GLU A 331 1.37 15.79 -13.32
C GLU A 331 2.30 15.18 -14.36
N TYR A 332 2.87 14.02 -14.04
CA TYR A 332 3.56 13.20 -15.01
C TYR A 332 3.49 11.71 -14.66
N GLY A 333 3.72 10.89 -15.67
CA GLY A 333 3.88 9.45 -15.50
C GLY A 333 4.83 8.91 -16.55
N ASP A 334 5.61 7.91 -16.17
CA ASP A 334 6.35 7.12 -17.14
C ASP A 334 5.49 5.96 -17.64
N LEU A 335 5.59 5.64 -18.92
CA LEU A 335 4.93 4.47 -19.51
C LEU A 335 5.85 3.23 -19.43
N TYR A 336 5.34 2.10 -18.93
CA TYR A 336 6.11 0.84 -18.84
C TYR A 336 5.91 -0.08 -20.05
N GLN A 337 4.77 0.01 -20.71
CA GLN A 337 4.44 -0.79 -21.88
C GLN A 337 3.73 0.07 -22.92
N ASN A 338 3.38 -0.53 -24.04
CA ASN A 338 2.55 0.12 -25.02
C ASN A 338 1.18 0.42 -24.43
N THR A 339 0.75 1.67 -24.56
CA THR A 339 -0.47 2.15 -23.92
C THR A 339 -1.35 2.84 -24.94
N THR A 340 -2.64 2.52 -24.90
CA THR A 340 -3.67 3.31 -25.58
C THR A 340 -4.21 4.35 -24.61
N LEU A 341 -4.01 5.62 -24.94
CA LEU A 341 -4.63 6.73 -24.24
C LEU A 341 -5.97 7.04 -24.89
N ASN A 342 -7.03 7.00 -24.10
CA ASN A 342 -8.39 7.31 -24.55
C ASN A 342 -8.72 8.74 -24.11
N PHE A 343 -8.98 9.60 -25.09
CA PHE A 343 -9.57 10.91 -24.90
C PHE A 343 -11.03 10.86 -25.31
N GLU A 344 -11.84 11.80 -24.83
CA GLU A 344 -13.27 11.90 -25.20
C GLU A 344 -13.48 11.91 -26.72
N THR A 345 -12.53 12.48 -27.47
CA THR A 345 -12.67 12.69 -28.92
C THR A 345 -11.75 11.82 -29.78
N PHE A 346 -10.75 11.13 -29.20
CA PHE A 346 -9.83 10.28 -29.96
C PHE A 346 -9.06 9.27 -29.11
N LYS A 347 -8.38 8.32 -29.77
CA LYS A 347 -7.50 7.34 -29.13
C LYS A 347 -6.09 7.48 -29.67
N LEU A 348 -5.10 7.35 -28.79
CA LEU A 348 -3.69 7.50 -29.14
C LEU A 348 -2.92 6.26 -28.67
N ASN A 349 -2.42 5.47 -29.62
CA ASN A 349 -1.67 4.24 -29.36
C ASN A 349 -0.16 4.55 -29.30
N ILE A 350 0.43 4.46 -28.12
CA ILE A 350 1.81 4.86 -27.86
C ILE A 350 2.70 3.63 -27.65
N TYR A 351 3.87 3.59 -28.31
CA TYR A 351 4.94 2.63 -28.00
C TYR A 351 5.99 3.33 -27.14
N ALA A 352 5.92 3.17 -25.82
CA ALA A 352 6.59 4.10 -24.93
C ALA A 352 7.10 3.51 -23.61
N THR A 353 7.55 2.26 -23.59
CA THR A 353 8.33 1.76 -22.44
C THR A 353 9.50 2.73 -22.13
N GLY A 354 9.53 3.27 -20.92
CA GLY A 354 10.51 4.24 -20.44
C GLY A 354 10.32 5.67 -20.94
N LYS A 355 9.11 6.08 -21.36
CA LYS A 355 8.85 7.46 -21.81
C LYS A 355 8.00 8.25 -20.83
N HIS A 356 8.35 9.52 -20.73
CA HIS A 356 7.75 10.50 -19.84
C HIS A 356 6.57 11.21 -20.50
N ILE A 357 5.42 11.20 -19.82
CA ILE A 357 4.23 11.98 -20.18
C ILE A 357 4.04 13.05 -19.12
N VAL A 358 3.87 14.29 -19.54
CA VAL A 358 3.47 15.42 -18.69
C VAL A 358 2.04 15.78 -19.02
N PHE A 359 1.26 16.13 -18.00
CA PHE A 359 -0.14 16.52 -18.13
C PHE A 359 -0.34 17.99 -17.73
N TRP A 360 -1.39 18.59 -18.26
CA TRP A 360 -1.94 19.85 -17.80
C TRP A 360 -2.79 19.65 -16.55
N PRO A 361 -3.02 20.70 -15.75
CA PRO A 361 -3.91 20.61 -14.59
C PRO A 361 -5.31 20.11 -14.92
N ASN A 362 -5.79 20.23 -16.17
CA ASN A 362 -7.10 19.72 -16.60
C ASN A 362 -7.07 18.26 -17.12
N GLY A 363 -5.96 17.55 -16.95
CA GLY A 363 -5.79 16.14 -17.34
C GLY A 363 -5.39 15.91 -18.80
N MET A 364 -5.34 16.95 -19.63
CA MET A 364 -4.87 16.81 -21.02
C MET A 364 -3.36 16.59 -21.04
N ILE A 365 -2.86 15.77 -21.97
CA ILE A 365 -1.41 15.65 -22.17
C ILE A 365 -0.86 17.02 -22.52
N LYS A 366 0.25 17.40 -21.89
CA LYS A 366 1.04 18.58 -22.21
C LYS A 366 2.22 18.21 -23.10
N THR A 367 2.92 17.15 -22.73
CA THR A 367 4.09 16.65 -23.46
C THR A 367 4.08 15.14 -23.44
N LEU A 368 4.22 14.54 -24.61
CA LEU A 368 4.48 13.13 -24.80
C LEU A 368 5.88 12.99 -25.39
N SER A 369 6.82 12.49 -24.59
CA SER A 369 8.11 12.05 -25.12
C SER A 369 7.98 10.65 -25.73
N GLY A 370 8.69 10.36 -26.82
CA GLY A 370 8.66 9.03 -27.46
C GLY A 370 8.02 9.00 -28.85
N TYR A 371 7.61 7.79 -29.27
CA TYR A 371 7.19 7.51 -30.64
C TYR A 371 5.79 6.87 -30.70
N LEU A 372 5.01 7.21 -31.71
CA LEU A 372 3.71 6.56 -31.97
C LEU A 372 3.90 5.14 -32.51
N ASN A 373 3.06 4.19 -32.07
CA ASN A 373 3.12 2.80 -32.54
C ASN A 373 2.45 2.61 -33.90
N SER A 374 1.31 3.27 -34.06
CA SER A 374 0.51 3.27 -35.27
C SER A 374 0.27 4.71 -35.69
N ASP A 375 -0.30 4.88 -36.87
CA ASP A 375 -0.85 6.16 -37.24
C ASP A 375 -1.89 6.58 -36.18
N ALA A 376 -1.83 7.85 -35.77
CA ALA A 376 -2.74 8.43 -34.79
C ALA A 376 -3.52 9.56 -35.44
N LEU A 377 -4.85 9.44 -35.44
CA LEU A 377 -5.73 10.50 -35.90
C LEU A 377 -6.03 11.42 -34.72
N ILE A 378 -5.48 12.63 -34.74
CA ILE A 378 -5.68 13.63 -33.69
C ILE A 378 -6.63 14.71 -34.21
N PRO A 379 -7.76 14.96 -33.54
CA PRO A 379 -8.68 16.03 -33.91
C PRO A 379 -8.04 17.39 -33.64
N LEU A 380 -8.21 18.32 -34.58
CA LEU A 380 -7.70 19.69 -34.50
C LEU A 380 -8.82 20.70 -34.16
N GLY A 381 -10.06 20.22 -33.94
CA GLY A 381 -11.26 21.04 -33.82
C GLY A 381 -12.00 21.23 -35.16
N ASN A 382 -13.23 21.75 -35.15
CA ASN A 382 -14.04 22.06 -36.34
C ASN A 382 -14.13 20.92 -37.38
N ASN A 383 -14.33 19.67 -36.93
CA ASN A 383 -14.38 18.46 -37.77
C ASN A 383 -13.09 18.18 -38.58
N SER A 384 -11.98 18.81 -38.24
CA SER A 384 -10.67 18.54 -38.85
C SER A 384 -9.85 17.60 -37.98
N SER A 385 -9.01 16.80 -38.63
CA SER A 385 -8.08 15.90 -37.97
C SER A 385 -6.78 15.81 -38.76
N ILE A 386 -5.71 15.44 -38.06
CA ILE A 386 -4.40 15.16 -38.64
C ILE A 386 -4.03 13.71 -38.34
N SER A 387 -3.56 13.00 -39.36
CA SER A 387 -2.98 11.66 -39.18
C SER A 387 -1.49 11.80 -38.92
N PHE A 388 -1.04 11.53 -37.71
CA PHE A 388 0.39 11.46 -37.40
C PHE A 388 0.90 10.04 -37.68
N PRO A 389 1.91 9.88 -38.55
CA PRO A 389 2.40 8.56 -38.91
C PRO A 389 3.08 7.87 -37.73
N ALA A 390 3.07 6.54 -37.76
CA ALA A 390 3.86 5.72 -36.84
C ALA A 390 5.32 6.19 -36.79
N LYS A 391 5.95 6.08 -35.62
CA LYS A 391 7.29 6.58 -35.30
C LYS A 391 7.43 8.10 -35.22
N SER A 392 6.37 8.89 -35.37
CA SER A 392 6.45 10.33 -35.10
C SER A 392 6.84 10.57 -33.63
N GLY A 393 7.79 11.47 -33.43
CA GLY A 393 8.44 11.76 -32.15
C GLY A 393 7.74 12.87 -31.36
N ASN A 394 8.18 13.09 -30.12
CA ASN A 394 7.86 14.21 -29.20
C ASN A 394 6.66 15.08 -29.62
N LEU A 395 5.51 14.82 -29.02
CA LEU A 395 4.29 15.61 -29.23
C LEU A 395 4.08 16.54 -28.05
N ASN A 396 3.90 17.83 -28.32
CA ASN A 396 3.43 18.79 -27.33
C ASN A 396 2.01 19.21 -27.68
N PHE A 397 1.21 19.49 -26.67
CA PHE A 397 -0.20 19.87 -26.82
C PHE A 397 -0.53 21.10 -25.98
N TYR A 398 -1.50 21.87 -26.43
CA TYR A 398 -2.15 22.91 -25.64
C TYR A 398 -3.07 22.29 -24.59
N SER A 399 -3.53 23.09 -23.64
CA SER A 399 -4.44 22.64 -22.57
C SER A 399 -5.80 22.18 -23.11
N ASN A 400 -6.19 22.61 -24.32
CA ASN A 400 -7.40 22.11 -25.00
C ASN A 400 -7.20 20.80 -25.77
N GLY A 401 -6.00 20.19 -25.72
CA GLY A 401 -5.69 18.93 -26.40
C GLY A 401 -5.22 19.05 -27.85
N ILE A 402 -5.18 20.26 -28.42
CA ILE A 402 -4.69 20.45 -29.78
C ILE A 402 -3.15 20.32 -29.80
N PRO A 403 -2.56 19.59 -30.76
CA PRO A 403 -1.12 19.52 -30.93
C PRO A 403 -0.52 20.92 -31.09
N ARG A 404 0.48 21.27 -30.30
CA ARG A 404 1.27 22.50 -30.43
C ARG A 404 2.48 22.30 -31.33
N LEU A 405 3.21 21.21 -31.12
CA LEU A 405 4.45 20.89 -31.81
C LEU A 405 4.52 19.38 -32.00
N ALA A 406 4.84 18.93 -33.20
CA ALA A 406 5.00 17.51 -33.50
C ALA A 406 6.21 17.26 -34.40
N SER A 407 7.03 16.28 -34.01
CA SER A 407 8.13 15.78 -34.83
C SER A 407 7.64 14.62 -35.69
N LEU A 408 7.75 14.73 -37.01
CA LEU A 408 7.24 13.75 -37.96
C LEU A 408 8.36 12.79 -38.37
N SER A 409 8.07 11.49 -38.34
CA SER A 409 8.98 10.43 -38.85
C SER A 409 8.93 10.29 -40.37
N ASP A 410 7.79 10.62 -40.97
CA ASP A 410 7.52 10.45 -42.40
C ASP A 410 6.62 11.59 -42.93
N ILE A 411 6.35 11.56 -44.23
CA ILE A 411 5.45 12.48 -44.92
C ILE A 411 4.05 12.36 -44.32
N THR A 412 3.55 13.49 -43.83
CA THR A 412 2.22 13.62 -43.26
C THR A 412 1.38 14.56 -44.10
N ASN A 413 0.12 14.24 -44.37
CA ASN A 413 -0.78 15.17 -45.02
C ASN A 413 -1.47 16.04 -43.97
N VAL A 414 -1.43 17.35 -44.15
CA VAL A 414 -2.11 18.32 -43.29
C VAL A 414 -3.04 19.19 -44.11
N VAL A 415 -4.23 19.46 -43.60
CA VAL A 415 -5.20 20.31 -44.28
C VAL A 415 -4.81 21.78 -44.08
N VAL A 416 -4.51 22.47 -45.18
CA VAL A 416 -4.23 23.91 -45.20
C VAL A 416 -5.03 24.52 -46.35
N GLN A 417 -5.88 25.51 -46.06
CA GLN A 417 -6.77 26.14 -47.07
C GLN A 417 -7.58 25.09 -47.86
N ASP A 418 -8.20 24.15 -47.15
CA ASP A 418 -9.01 23.04 -47.71
C ASP A 418 -8.24 22.10 -48.64
N LYS A 419 -6.90 22.07 -48.55
CA LYS A 419 -6.04 21.20 -49.35
C LYS A 419 -5.18 20.31 -48.47
N ASN A 420 -5.02 19.05 -48.87
CA ASN A 420 -4.07 18.12 -48.27
C ASN A 420 -2.65 18.49 -48.72
N ILE A 421 -1.87 19.03 -47.79
CA ILE A 421 -0.47 19.44 -48.01
C ILE A 421 0.46 18.40 -47.39
N PRO A 422 1.32 17.74 -48.18
CA PRO A 422 2.29 16.80 -47.65
C PRO A 422 3.46 17.56 -47.01
N VAL A 423 3.73 17.29 -45.72
CA VAL A 423 4.75 17.92 -44.89
C VAL A 423 5.68 16.89 -44.26
N ILE A 424 6.87 17.32 -43.82
CA ILE A 424 7.91 16.48 -43.22
C ILE A 424 8.57 17.16 -42.02
N SER A 425 9.27 16.36 -41.19
CA SER A 425 10.15 16.80 -40.11
C SER A 425 9.47 17.45 -38.91
N LEU A 426 8.94 18.66 -39.05
CA LEU A 426 8.41 19.43 -37.92
C LEU A 426 7.18 20.22 -38.35
N ILE A 427 6.16 20.21 -37.50
CA ILE A 427 4.97 21.04 -37.65
C ILE A 427 4.58 21.67 -36.31
N GLU A 428 4.20 22.94 -36.36
CA GLU A 428 3.60 23.68 -35.26
C GLU A 428 2.18 24.10 -35.62
N PHE A 429 1.30 24.17 -34.63
CA PHE A 429 -0.07 24.64 -34.80
C PHE A 429 -0.39 25.77 -33.83
N TYR A 430 -1.38 26.57 -34.20
CA TYR A 430 -2.10 27.46 -33.30
C TYR A 430 -3.07 26.68 -32.41
N GLU A 431 -3.59 27.32 -31.36
CA GLU A 431 -4.60 26.72 -30.46
C GLU A 431 -5.91 26.37 -31.15
N ASN A 432 -6.18 26.92 -32.34
CA ASN A 432 -7.35 26.60 -33.16
C ASN A 432 -7.11 25.45 -34.16
N GLY A 433 -5.94 24.78 -34.09
CA GLY A 433 -5.60 23.63 -34.92
C GLY A 433 -5.04 23.97 -36.31
N ILE A 434 -4.91 25.26 -36.66
CA ILE A 434 -4.35 25.68 -37.95
C ILE A 434 -2.82 25.57 -37.90
N PRO A 435 -2.16 24.99 -38.92
CA PRO A 435 -0.71 24.94 -38.98
C PRO A 435 -0.11 26.35 -38.96
N ARG A 436 0.81 26.60 -38.04
CA ARG A 436 1.58 27.84 -37.89
C ARG A 436 2.91 27.77 -38.63
N PHE A 437 3.60 26.65 -38.52
CA PHE A 437 4.91 26.43 -39.12
C PHE A 437 4.99 25.02 -39.66
N LEU A 438 5.44 24.85 -40.90
CA LEU A 438 5.59 23.54 -41.53
C LEU A 438 6.69 23.52 -42.58
N ARG A 439 7.20 22.32 -42.88
CA ARG A 439 8.14 22.08 -43.98
C ARG A 439 7.49 21.23 -45.07
N LEU A 440 7.47 21.74 -46.29
CA LEU A 440 6.85 21.05 -47.41
C LEU A 440 7.63 19.79 -47.83
N ALA A 441 6.94 18.69 -48.04
CA ALA A 441 7.50 17.47 -48.65
C ALA A 441 7.46 17.54 -50.19
N LYS A 442 6.48 18.25 -50.75
CA LYS A 442 6.28 18.43 -52.20
C LYS A 442 5.95 19.90 -52.51
N ASN A 443 5.97 20.28 -53.79
CA ASN A 443 5.51 21.60 -54.20
C ASN A 443 4.03 21.78 -53.81
N ALA A 444 3.65 22.96 -53.34
CA ALA A 444 2.29 23.25 -52.90
C ALA A 444 1.80 24.59 -53.45
N LYS A 445 0.53 24.64 -53.90
CA LYS A 445 -0.12 25.85 -54.41
C LYS A 445 -1.03 26.43 -53.33
N LEU A 446 -0.59 27.50 -52.66
CA LEU A 446 -1.23 28.10 -51.48
C LEU A 446 -1.37 29.62 -51.65
N LYS A 447 -2.37 30.20 -50.97
CA LYS A 447 -2.55 31.66 -50.88
C LYS A 447 -1.59 32.27 -49.87
N ASN A 448 -0.97 33.40 -50.22
CA ASN A 448 -0.22 34.24 -49.28
C ASN A 448 -1.16 35.18 -48.50
N ALA A 449 -0.58 36.01 -47.62
CA ALA A 449 -1.32 37.01 -46.84
C ALA A 449 -2.10 38.04 -47.68
N ASN A 450 -1.68 38.30 -48.91
CA ASN A 450 -2.36 39.20 -49.85
C ASN A 450 -3.48 38.51 -50.63
N GLY A 451 -3.66 37.19 -50.46
CA GLY A 451 -4.62 36.38 -51.22
C GLY A 451 -4.09 35.83 -52.54
N ASP A 452 -2.86 36.19 -52.94
CA ASP A 452 -2.23 35.72 -54.17
C ASP A 452 -1.93 34.22 -54.06
N THR A 453 -2.21 33.48 -55.13
CA THR A 453 -1.90 32.06 -55.18
C THR A 453 -0.49 31.82 -55.70
N ILE A 454 0.39 31.31 -54.85
CA ILE A 454 1.81 31.07 -55.12
C ILE A 454 2.11 29.56 -55.10
N ILE A 455 3.03 29.11 -55.96
CA ILE A 455 3.59 27.75 -55.92
C ILE A 455 4.87 27.78 -55.07
N TYR A 456 4.79 27.22 -53.87
CA TYR A 456 5.92 27.04 -52.97
C TYR A 456 6.65 25.74 -53.29
N LYS A 457 7.98 25.78 -53.34
CA LYS A 457 8.81 24.62 -53.74
C LYS A 457 8.90 23.61 -52.59
N LYS A 458 9.14 22.34 -52.90
CA LYS A 458 9.46 21.30 -51.91
C LYS A 458 10.60 21.74 -50.99
N HIS A 459 10.56 21.27 -49.74
CA HIS A 459 11.49 21.61 -48.66
C HIS A 459 11.51 23.08 -48.21
N THR A 460 10.59 23.92 -48.69
CA THR A 460 10.42 25.29 -48.18
C THR A 460 9.77 25.24 -46.79
N TYR A 461 10.28 26.05 -45.87
CA TYR A 461 9.65 26.32 -44.59
C TYR A 461 8.61 27.42 -44.77
N LEU A 462 7.37 27.13 -44.37
CA LEU A 462 6.27 28.08 -44.40
C LEU A 462 5.89 28.49 -42.99
N THR A 463 5.69 29.79 -42.79
CA THR A 463 4.95 30.34 -41.65
C THR A 463 3.61 30.82 -42.15
N LEU A 464 2.54 30.40 -41.48
CA LEU A 464 1.18 30.75 -41.80
C LEU A 464 0.58 31.56 -40.63
N ASN A 465 -0.43 32.39 -40.91
CA ASN A 465 -1.22 33.04 -39.88
C ASN A 465 -2.39 32.16 -39.41
N GLU A 466 -3.19 32.65 -38.46
CA GLU A 466 -4.35 31.95 -37.91
C GLU A 466 -5.48 31.68 -38.93
N ASN A 467 -5.41 32.23 -40.14
CA ASN A 467 -6.34 31.93 -41.24
C ASN A 467 -5.74 30.92 -42.24
N GLY A 468 -4.56 30.37 -41.96
CA GLY A 468 -3.84 29.46 -42.85
C GLY A 468 -3.25 30.13 -44.08
N LEU A 469 -3.09 31.46 -44.10
CA LEU A 469 -2.43 32.18 -45.19
C LEU A 469 -0.92 32.25 -44.97
N VAL A 470 -0.13 32.03 -46.01
CA VAL A 470 1.33 32.07 -45.91
C VAL A 470 1.82 33.51 -45.73
N ILE A 471 2.47 33.79 -44.60
CA ILE A 471 3.05 35.11 -44.28
C ILE A 471 4.57 35.16 -44.47
N LYS A 472 5.24 34.00 -44.42
CA LYS A 472 6.68 33.89 -44.65
C LYS A 472 7.00 32.56 -45.33
N ALA A 473 7.91 32.60 -46.30
CA ALA A 473 8.49 31.42 -46.92
C ALA A 473 10.01 31.57 -46.95
N ALA A 474 10.72 30.56 -46.45
CA ALA A 474 12.17 30.52 -46.46
C ALA A 474 12.64 29.21 -47.13
N PRO A 475 13.52 29.28 -48.15
CA PRO A 475 14.25 28.10 -48.58
C PRO A 475 15.20 27.63 -47.46
N LEU A 476 15.63 26.38 -47.54
CA LEU A 476 16.72 25.86 -46.70
C LEU A 476 18.01 26.64 -46.91
#